data_AF-A0A9P7ESW0-F1
#
_entry.id   AF-A0A9P7ESW0-F1
#
_cell.length_a   1.000
_cell.length_b   1.000
_cell.length_c   1.000
_cell.angle_alpha   90.00
_cell.angle_beta   90.00
_cell.angle_gamma   90.00
#
_symmetry.space_group_name_H-M   'P 1'
#
loop_
_entity.id
_entity.type
_entity.pdbx_description
1 polymer ?
#
loop_
_entity_poly.entity_id
_entity_poly.type
_entity_poly.pdbx_seq_one_letter_code
_entity_poly.pdbx_strand_id
1 'polypeptide(L)'
;MAPLLDNPNDAVLPDFRTADHTTARARLVANSVGNDAQAAELLATLWTLNNNTARELWAEQIEEAARDAKEQTIADEQEAAHKEEQKKNKSKFVPKLKAGEYCELYYFTNKGLKDAKKSLLATESPGLTLTTNTDGQQTWINSDETRDPKAVITKDENLSWEHFNEAAPCMITAMKQHEWPEDRVDMHIKFWTALQNHRWRHTFDTLKQRALLFYQSQQRRLWHLTAGGPFGWSIAELNQDLILEAREEIFNEDHDLALAVLRQVHSFRSLLAKSD
;
A
#
# COMPACT_ATOMS: atom_id res chain seq x y z
N MET A 1 2.49 32.14 12.30
CA MET A 1 1.53 31.93 13.40
C MET A 1 0.76 33.22 13.57
N ALA A 2 -0.53 33.24 13.22
CA ALA A 2 -1.40 34.38 13.54
C ALA A 2 -1.54 34.48 15.07
N PRO A 3 -1.71 35.69 15.65
CA PRO A 3 -1.93 35.84 17.08
C PRO A 3 -3.19 35.05 17.46
N LEU A 4 -3.14 34.33 18.58
CA LEU A 4 -4.34 33.75 19.20
C LEU A 4 -5.33 34.90 19.42
N LEU A 5 -6.39 34.99 18.59
CA LEU A 5 -7.53 35.84 18.88
C LEU A 5 -8.16 35.35 20.19
N ASP A 6 -8.62 36.27 21.03
CA ASP A 6 -9.39 35.93 22.23
C ASP A 6 -10.63 35.10 21.84
N ASN A 7 -10.93 34.05 22.60
CA ASN A 7 -12.06 33.15 22.35
C ASN A 7 -13.38 33.94 22.37
N PRO A 8 -14.09 34.07 21.23
CA PRO A 8 -15.30 34.89 21.13
C PRO A 8 -16.50 34.31 21.91
N ASN A 9 -16.39 33.07 22.40
CA ASN A 9 -17.39 32.50 23.30
C ASN A 9 -17.33 33.05 24.73
N ASP A 10 -16.20 33.67 25.11
CA ASP A 10 -16.01 34.27 26.43
C ASP A 10 -16.40 35.76 26.45
N ALA A 11 -16.76 36.32 25.28
CA ALA A 11 -17.13 37.72 25.14
C ALA A 11 -18.55 37.98 25.66
N VAL A 12 -18.70 38.95 26.56
CA VAL A 12 -19.98 39.38 27.14
C VAL A 12 -20.47 40.64 26.41
N LEU A 13 -21.77 40.70 26.11
CA LEU A 13 -22.40 41.87 25.49
C LEU A 13 -22.16 43.12 26.36
N PRO A 14 -21.46 44.15 25.85
CA PRO A 14 -21.25 45.39 26.59
C PRO A 14 -22.58 46.12 26.83
N ASP A 15 -22.74 46.74 27.99
CA ASP A 15 -23.88 47.62 28.24
C ASP A 15 -23.67 48.97 27.54
N PHE A 16 -24.24 49.06 26.33
CA PHE A 16 -24.17 50.27 25.51
C PHE A 16 -24.99 51.45 26.04
N ARG A 17 -25.66 51.33 27.20
CA ARG A 17 -26.38 52.44 27.87
C ARG A 17 -25.51 53.21 28.86
N THR A 18 -24.33 52.69 29.20
CA THR A 18 -23.36 53.35 30.09
C THR A 18 -22.82 54.66 29.50
N ALA A 19 -22.24 55.50 30.37
CA ALA A 19 -21.70 56.80 29.98
C ALA A 19 -20.53 56.69 28.99
N ASP A 20 -19.80 55.58 29.00
CA ASP A 20 -18.62 55.34 28.18
C ASP A 20 -18.94 55.28 26.68
N HIS A 21 -20.20 54.94 26.32
CA HIS A 21 -20.66 54.85 24.93
C HIS A 21 -21.39 56.09 24.44
N THR A 22 -21.51 57.15 25.25
CA THR A 22 -22.25 58.39 24.91
C THR A 22 -21.78 59.02 23.60
N THR A 23 -20.47 59.07 23.37
CA THR A 23 -19.88 59.62 22.14
C THR A 23 -20.27 58.81 20.90
N ALA A 24 -20.32 57.47 21.02
CA ALA A 24 -20.71 56.59 19.93
C ALA A 24 -22.22 56.71 19.63
N ARG A 25 -23.06 56.78 20.67
CA ARG A 25 -24.51 56.97 20.52
C ARG A 25 -24.85 58.32 19.89
N ALA A 26 -24.22 59.41 20.34
CA ALA A 26 -24.45 60.75 19.79
C ALA A 26 -24.11 60.86 18.29
N ARG A 27 -23.05 60.16 17.84
CA ARG A 27 -22.67 60.10 16.42
C ARG A 27 -23.69 59.33 15.57
N LEU A 28 -24.31 58.28 16.10
CA LEU A 28 -25.36 57.54 15.41
C LEU A 28 -26.65 58.37 15.31
N VAL A 29 -27.04 59.05 16.39
CA VAL A 29 -28.20 59.96 16.40
C VAL A 29 -28.03 61.09 15.38
N ALA A 30 -26.84 61.70 15.31
CA ALA A 30 -26.52 62.75 14.32
C ALA A 30 -26.58 62.25 12.87
N ASN A 31 -26.40 60.96 12.63
CA ASN A 31 -26.46 60.31 11.31
C ASN A 31 -27.81 59.63 11.04
N SER A 32 -28.90 60.12 11.64
CA SER A 32 -30.29 59.68 11.43
C SER A 32 -30.72 58.39 12.15
N VAL A 33 -29.95 57.91 13.14
CA VAL A 33 -30.42 56.83 14.03
C VAL A 33 -31.25 57.43 15.16
N GLY A 34 -32.52 57.71 14.88
CA GLY A 34 -33.58 58.04 15.84
C GLY A 34 -33.15 58.65 17.19
N ASN A 35 -33.51 58.01 18.32
CA ASN A 35 -33.18 58.47 19.67
C ASN A 35 -32.00 57.70 20.31
N ASP A 36 -31.47 58.21 21.44
CA ASP A 36 -30.32 57.61 22.15
C ASP A 36 -30.52 56.12 22.51
N ALA A 37 -31.74 55.73 22.85
CA ALA A 37 -32.08 54.33 23.14
C ALA A 37 -32.00 53.45 21.89
N GLN A 38 -32.43 53.95 20.72
CA GLN A 38 -32.32 53.26 19.44
C GLN A 38 -30.85 53.16 18.98
N ALA A 39 -30.02 54.15 19.29
CA ALA A 39 -28.58 54.09 19.02
C ALA A 39 -27.87 53.03 19.87
N ALA A 40 -28.24 52.88 21.15
CA ALA A 40 -27.74 51.80 22.01
C ALA A 40 -28.15 50.41 21.50
N GLU A 41 -29.40 50.26 21.05
CA GLU A 41 -29.92 49.01 20.51
C GLU A 41 -29.22 48.60 19.20
N LEU A 42 -28.94 49.57 18.33
CA LEU A 42 -28.20 49.34 17.10
C LEU A 42 -26.76 48.88 17.37
N LEU A 43 -26.09 49.48 18.36
CA LEU A 43 -24.75 49.04 18.78
C LEU A 43 -24.76 47.62 19.35
N ALA A 44 -25.76 47.29 20.18
CA ALA A 44 -25.94 45.92 20.69
C ALA A 44 -26.18 44.91 19.56
N THR A 45 -26.99 45.29 18.57
CA THR A 45 -27.27 44.46 17.39
C THR A 45 -26.01 44.22 16.56
N LEU A 46 -25.28 45.29 16.23
CA LEU A 46 -24.03 45.20 15.45
C LEU A 46 -22.96 44.39 16.17
N TRP A 47 -22.81 44.58 17.48
CA TRP A 47 -21.89 43.77 18.28
C TRP A 47 -22.28 42.30 18.26
N THR A 48 -23.57 41.99 18.39
CA THR A 48 -24.08 40.61 18.37
C THR A 48 -23.82 39.94 17.02
N LEU A 49 -24.08 40.62 15.89
CA LEU A 49 -23.76 40.09 14.57
C LEU A 49 -22.26 39.80 14.43
N ASN A 50 -21.41 40.77 14.82
CA ASN A 50 -19.96 40.61 14.72
C ASN A 50 -19.44 39.48 15.63
N ASN A 51 -19.96 39.36 16.84
CA ASN A 51 -19.59 38.28 17.76
C ASN A 51 -20.06 36.91 17.23
N ASN A 52 -21.24 36.83 16.62
CA ASN A 52 -21.72 35.59 16.01
C ASN A 52 -20.82 35.15 14.85
N THR A 53 -20.43 36.06 13.95
CA THR A 53 -19.48 35.77 12.86
C THR A 53 -18.12 35.32 13.40
N ALA A 54 -17.63 35.95 14.47
CA ALA A 54 -16.38 35.53 15.11
C ALA A 54 -16.50 34.11 15.71
N ARG A 55 -17.64 33.76 16.29
CA ARG A 55 -17.91 32.41 16.83
C ARG A 55 -18.02 31.35 15.73
N GLU A 56 -18.60 31.69 14.57
CA GLU A 56 -18.65 30.80 13.40
C GLU A 56 -17.24 30.50 12.86
N LEU A 57 -16.43 31.54 12.63
CA LEU A 57 -15.04 31.38 12.19
C LEU A 57 -14.19 30.59 13.20
N TRP A 58 -14.42 30.81 14.50
CA TRP A 58 -13.77 30.05 15.56
C TRP A 58 -14.17 28.57 15.54
N ALA A 59 -15.46 28.28 15.32
CA ALA A 59 -15.95 26.91 15.21
C ALA A 59 -15.32 26.17 14.01
N GLU A 60 -15.23 26.83 12.86
CA GLU A 60 -14.56 26.30 11.66
C GLU A 60 -13.08 25.99 11.92
N GLN A 61 -12.35 26.88 12.61
CA GLN A 61 -10.95 26.67 12.96
C GLN A 61 -10.73 25.48 13.90
N ILE A 62 -11.60 25.31 14.90
CA ILE A 62 -11.54 24.16 15.81
C ILE A 62 -11.84 22.86 15.06
N GLU A 63 -12.82 22.87 14.15
CA GLU A 63 -13.16 21.71 13.34
C GLU A 63 -12.05 21.34 12.35
N GLU A 64 -11.40 22.33 11.73
CA GLU A 64 -10.23 22.14 10.86
C GLU A 64 -9.05 21.60 11.66
N ALA A 65 -8.71 22.19 12.81
CA ALA A 65 -7.66 21.67 13.69
C ALA A 65 -7.95 20.25 14.19
N ALA A 66 -9.23 19.92 14.46
CA ALA A 66 -9.63 18.58 14.83
C ALA A 66 -9.54 17.58 13.66
N ARG A 67 -9.79 18.01 12.42
CA ARG A 67 -9.58 17.21 11.21
C ARG A 67 -8.10 16.95 10.99
N ASP A 68 -7.27 17.98 11.04
CA ASP A 68 -5.81 17.87 10.90
C ASP A 68 -5.21 16.96 11.97
N ALA A 69 -5.66 17.08 13.23
CA ALA A 69 -5.21 16.21 14.31
C ALA A 69 -5.60 14.75 14.09
N LYS A 70 -6.81 14.48 13.57
CA LYS A 70 -7.24 13.12 13.20
C LYS A 70 -6.42 12.58 12.03
N GLU A 71 -6.18 13.39 11.00
CA GLU A 71 -5.40 13.01 9.84
C GLU A 71 -3.93 12.71 10.22
N GLN A 72 -3.33 13.53 11.08
CA GLN A 72 -2.01 13.28 11.64
C GLN A 72 -1.98 11.99 12.47
N THR A 73 -2.99 11.74 13.31
CA THR A 73 -3.09 10.50 14.10
C THR A 73 -3.17 9.28 13.18
N ILE A 74 -3.98 9.35 12.12
CA ILE A 74 -4.10 8.28 11.12
C ILE A 74 -2.77 8.05 10.40
N ALA A 75 -2.05 9.12 10.02
CA ALA A 75 -0.76 9.02 9.37
C ALA A 75 0.29 8.38 10.29
N ASP A 76 0.34 8.79 11.56
CA ASP A 76 1.26 8.24 12.56
C ASP A 76 0.94 6.76 12.87
N GLU A 77 -0.35 6.39 12.96
CA GLU A 77 -0.81 5.00 13.09
C GLU A 77 -0.46 4.16 11.86
N GLN A 78 -0.60 4.71 10.65
CA GLN A 78 -0.22 4.04 9.40
C GLN A 78 1.31 3.80 9.34
N GLU A 79 2.11 4.78 9.74
CA GLU A 79 3.57 4.65 9.78
C GLU A 79 4.03 3.68 10.88
N ALA A 80 3.41 3.72 12.06
CA ALA A 80 3.67 2.78 13.15
C ALA A 80 3.29 1.34 12.75
N ALA A 81 2.12 1.16 12.12
CA ALA A 81 1.68 -0.12 11.58
C ALA A 81 2.66 -0.63 10.50
N HIS A 82 3.16 0.24 9.62
CA HIS A 82 4.15 -0.13 8.61
C HIS A 82 5.48 -0.58 9.25
N LYS A 83 5.97 0.13 10.28
CA LYS A 83 7.20 -0.22 11.02
C LYS A 83 7.06 -1.51 11.85
N GLU A 84 5.89 -1.75 12.44
CA GLU A 84 5.61 -2.94 13.23
C GLU A 84 5.39 -4.18 12.35
N GLU A 85 4.75 -4.00 11.20
CA GLU A 85 4.60 -5.01 10.17
C GLU A 85 5.94 -5.39 9.52
N GLN A 86 6.82 -4.41 9.28
CA GLN A 86 8.23 -4.68 8.94
C GLN A 86 8.95 -5.53 9.99
N LYS A 87 8.53 -5.54 11.26
CA LYS A 87 9.09 -6.42 12.30
C LYS A 87 8.49 -7.82 12.28
N LYS A 88 7.21 -7.97 11.95
CA LYS A 88 6.48 -9.25 12.05
C LYS A 88 6.44 -10.06 10.75
N ASN A 89 6.44 -9.40 9.59
CA ASN A 89 6.62 -10.05 8.28
C ASN A 89 8.00 -10.76 8.19
N LYS A 90 8.94 -10.37 9.06
CA LYS A 90 10.17 -11.13 9.31
C LYS A 90 9.91 -12.61 9.66
N SER A 91 8.83 -12.96 10.33
CA SER A 91 8.69 -14.28 10.98
C SER A 91 8.75 -15.52 10.07
N LYS A 92 8.33 -15.44 8.79
CA LYS A 92 8.31 -16.63 7.89
C LYS A 92 9.50 -16.74 6.94
N PHE A 93 10.01 -15.62 6.43
CA PHE A 93 11.08 -15.64 5.43
C PHE A 93 12.34 -14.89 5.84
N VAL A 94 12.33 -14.05 6.89
CA VAL A 94 13.57 -13.46 7.39
C VAL A 94 14.50 -14.47 8.05
N PRO A 95 14.04 -15.58 8.67
CA PRO A 95 14.95 -16.67 8.99
C PRO A 95 15.71 -17.17 7.75
N LYS A 96 15.00 -17.44 6.65
CA LYS A 96 15.61 -17.88 5.38
C LYS A 96 16.55 -16.83 4.81
N LEU A 97 16.10 -15.57 4.73
CA LEU A 97 16.90 -14.47 4.23
C LEU A 97 18.15 -14.23 5.08
N LYS A 98 18.06 -14.28 6.41
CA LYS A 98 19.23 -14.18 7.31
C LYS A 98 20.19 -15.36 7.14
N ALA A 99 19.66 -16.56 6.91
CA ALA A 99 20.46 -17.75 6.67
C ALA A 99 21.09 -17.79 5.26
N GLY A 100 20.77 -16.83 4.38
CA GLY A 100 21.21 -16.89 2.99
C GLY A 100 20.45 -17.91 2.13
N GLU A 101 19.37 -18.48 2.65
CA GLU A 101 18.58 -19.50 1.98
C GLU A 101 17.66 -18.92 0.90
N TYR A 102 17.20 -19.79 0.00
CA TYR A 102 16.27 -19.41 -1.05
C TYR A 102 14.95 -18.88 -0.47
N CYS A 103 14.57 -17.70 -0.95
CA CYS A 103 13.30 -17.06 -0.63
C CYS A 103 12.64 -16.60 -1.94
N GLU A 104 11.36 -16.93 -2.09
CA GLU A 104 10.53 -16.52 -3.22
C GLU A 104 10.40 -15.00 -3.30
N LEU A 105 10.51 -14.45 -4.51
CA LEU A 105 10.37 -13.00 -4.75
C LEU A 105 8.97 -12.48 -4.40
N TYR A 106 7.96 -13.35 -4.39
CA TYR A 106 6.59 -13.01 -4.00
C TYR A 106 6.51 -12.22 -2.69
N TYR A 107 7.29 -12.60 -1.68
CA TYR A 107 7.28 -11.94 -0.36
C TYR A 107 7.74 -10.49 -0.39
N PHE A 108 8.44 -10.09 -1.45
CA PHE A 108 8.94 -8.74 -1.66
C PHE A 108 8.07 -7.92 -2.63
N THR A 109 6.98 -8.49 -3.15
CA THR A 109 5.99 -7.77 -3.96
C THR A 109 5.05 -6.95 -3.08
N ASN A 110 4.42 -5.91 -3.63
CA ASN A 110 3.41 -5.14 -2.90
C ASN A 110 2.25 -6.02 -2.42
N LYS A 111 1.85 -7.00 -3.24
CA LYS A 111 0.83 -7.98 -2.90
C LYS A 111 1.27 -8.89 -1.75
N GLY A 112 2.47 -9.46 -1.82
CA GLY A 112 3.02 -10.34 -0.78
C GLY A 112 3.18 -9.62 0.56
N LEU A 113 3.60 -8.34 0.54
CA LEU A 113 3.65 -7.49 1.72
C LEU A 113 2.23 -7.28 2.30
N LYS A 114 1.25 -6.92 1.46
CA LYS A 114 -0.15 -6.72 1.89
C LYS A 114 -0.78 -8.00 2.45
N ASP A 115 -0.51 -9.15 1.85
CA ASP A 115 -1.03 -10.44 2.32
C ASP A 115 -0.45 -10.81 3.67
N ALA A 116 0.84 -10.50 3.89
CA ALA A 116 1.45 -10.63 5.20
C ALA A 116 0.79 -9.71 6.24
N LYS A 117 0.44 -8.46 5.89
CA LYS A 117 -0.34 -7.55 6.75
C LYS A 117 -1.62 -8.18 7.26
N LYS A 118 -2.40 -8.75 6.33
CA LYS A 118 -3.70 -9.35 6.63
C LYS A 118 -3.55 -10.56 7.54
N SER A 119 -2.55 -11.41 7.27
CA SER A 119 -2.26 -12.56 8.13
C SER A 119 -1.87 -12.13 9.55
N LEU A 120 -1.23 -10.97 9.71
CA LEU A 120 -0.86 -10.44 11.01
C LEU A 120 -2.07 -9.93 11.80
N LEU A 121 -2.90 -9.09 11.19
CA LEU A 121 -4.10 -8.54 11.83
C LEU A 121 -5.05 -9.65 12.31
N ALA A 122 -5.15 -10.74 11.56
CA ALA A 122 -5.92 -11.92 11.95
C ALA A 122 -5.33 -12.66 13.16
N THR A 123 -4.01 -12.64 13.36
CA THR A 123 -3.34 -13.37 14.46
C THR A 123 -3.39 -12.59 15.79
N GLU A 124 -3.51 -11.27 15.74
CA GLU A 124 -3.45 -10.40 16.93
C GLU A 124 -4.81 -10.00 17.50
N SER A 125 -5.90 -10.28 16.77
CA SER A 125 -7.26 -9.96 17.20
C SER A 125 -8.10 -11.23 17.37
N PRO A 126 -8.27 -11.77 18.59
CA PRO A 126 -9.40 -12.65 18.88
C PRO A 126 -10.66 -11.79 18.85
N GLY A 127 -11.16 -11.48 17.66
CA GLY A 127 -12.30 -10.60 17.43
C GLY A 127 -13.04 -10.93 16.15
N LEU A 128 -14.27 -10.43 16.03
CA LEU A 128 -15.10 -10.60 14.84
C LEU A 128 -14.77 -9.50 13.82
N THR A 129 -14.54 -9.88 12.57
CA THR A 129 -14.39 -8.96 11.44
C THR A 129 -15.69 -8.95 10.63
N LEU A 130 -16.16 -7.76 10.28
CA LEU A 130 -17.34 -7.59 9.43
C LEU A 130 -16.94 -7.75 7.96
N THR A 131 -17.42 -8.79 7.29
CA THR A 131 -17.22 -8.99 5.84
C THR A 131 -18.53 -8.80 5.08
N THR A 132 -18.43 -8.32 3.84
CA THR A 132 -19.59 -8.15 2.96
C THR A 132 -19.51 -9.19 1.84
N ASN A 133 -20.51 -10.07 1.74
CA ASN A 133 -20.58 -11.07 0.68
C ASN A 133 -20.98 -10.42 -0.66
N THR A 134 -20.87 -11.18 -1.75
CA THR A 134 -21.20 -10.77 -3.12
C THR A 134 -22.63 -10.24 -3.29
N ASP A 135 -23.54 -10.61 -2.39
CA ASP A 135 -24.94 -10.18 -2.37
C ASP A 135 -25.18 -8.90 -1.53
N GLY A 136 -24.11 -8.24 -1.07
CA GLY A 136 -24.17 -7.02 -0.26
C GLY A 136 -24.54 -7.24 1.21
N GLN A 137 -24.74 -8.50 1.64
CA GLN A 137 -25.05 -8.84 3.02
C GLN A 137 -23.79 -8.79 3.89
N GLN A 138 -23.88 -8.09 5.02
CA GLN A 138 -22.80 -8.01 6.00
C GLN A 138 -22.89 -9.16 7.00
N THR A 139 -21.79 -9.87 7.22
CA THR A 139 -21.69 -11.00 8.16
C THR A 139 -20.48 -10.82 9.06
N TRP A 140 -20.65 -11.06 10.35
CA TRP A 140 -19.55 -11.08 11.31
C TRP A 140 -18.91 -12.47 11.28
N ILE A 141 -17.66 -12.55 10.84
CA ILE A 141 -16.89 -13.80 10.86
C ILE A 141 -15.71 -13.68 11.82
N ASN A 142 -15.26 -14.79 12.38
CA ASN A 142 -14.07 -14.76 13.23
C ASN A 142 -12.88 -14.26 12.41
N SER A 143 -11.99 -13.46 13.00
CA SER A 143 -10.80 -12.97 12.30
C SER A 143 -9.93 -14.12 11.79
N ASP A 144 -9.91 -15.26 12.47
CA ASP A 144 -9.27 -16.49 12.01
C ASP A 144 -9.92 -17.12 10.76
N GLU A 145 -11.21 -16.89 10.52
CA GLU A 145 -11.96 -17.37 9.35
C GLU A 145 -11.76 -16.48 8.12
N THR A 146 -11.30 -15.23 8.29
CA THR A 146 -10.80 -14.39 7.16
C THR A 146 -9.44 -14.86 6.62
N ARG A 147 -8.80 -15.80 7.31
CA ARG A 147 -7.52 -16.36 6.91
C ARG A 147 -7.73 -17.16 5.64
N ASP A 148 -7.32 -16.60 4.51
CA ASP A 148 -7.22 -17.34 3.26
C ASP A 148 -6.27 -18.52 3.49
N PRO A 149 -6.75 -19.78 3.53
CA PRO A 149 -6.00 -20.87 4.16
C PRO A 149 -4.70 -21.25 3.46
N LYS A 150 -4.42 -20.68 2.29
CA LYS A 150 -3.15 -20.72 1.57
C LYS A 150 -3.18 -19.58 0.56
N ALA A 151 -2.78 -18.37 0.95
CA ALA A 151 -2.37 -17.39 -0.06
C ALA A 151 -1.34 -18.09 -0.97
N VAL A 152 -1.72 -18.35 -2.22
CA VAL A 152 -0.90 -19.13 -3.15
C VAL A 152 0.34 -18.29 -3.44
N ILE A 153 1.45 -18.65 -2.80
CA ILE A 153 2.74 -18.00 -3.02
C ILE A 153 3.08 -18.19 -4.49
N THR A 154 3.18 -17.08 -5.22
CA THR A 154 3.50 -17.14 -6.64
C THR A 154 4.99 -17.48 -6.77
N LYS A 155 5.30 -18.58 -7.47
CA LYS A 155 6.68 -18.94 -7.75
C LYS A 155 7.33 -17.87 -8.62
N ASP A 156 8.64 -17.69 -8.47
CA ASP A 156 9.44 -16.72 -9.21
C ASP A 156 9.18 -16.75 -10.73
N GLU A 157 9.17 -17.94 -11.34
CA GLU A 157 8.92 -18.13 -12.77
C GLU A 157 7.53 -17.66 -13.25
N ASN A 158 6.58 -17.59 -12.32
CA ASN A 158 5.17 -17.26 -12.59
C ASN A 158 4.84 -15.81 -12.20
N LEU A 159 5.83 -15.02 -11.79
CA LEU A 159 5.62 -13.59 -11.52
C LEU A 159 5.31 -12.83 -12.80
N SER A 160 4.54 -11.75 -12.68
CA SER A 160 4.50 -10.75 -13.75
C SER A 160 5.77 -9.91 -13.70
N TRP A 161 6.12 -9.27 -14.81
CA TRP A 161 7.23 -8.33 -14.85
C TRP A 161 7.05 -7.14 -13.90
N GLU A 162 5.81 -6.72 -13.65
CA GLU A 162 5.50 -5.67 -12.67
C GLU A 162 5.86 -6.15 -11.27
N HIS A 163 5.37 -7.34 -10.88
CA HIS A 163 5.72 -7.93 -9.58
C HIS A 163 7.22 -8.17 -9.43
N PHE A 164 7.91 -8.62 -10.48
CA PHE A 164 9.37 -8.78 -10.46
C PHE A 164 10.08 -7.43 -10.25
N ASN A 165 9.63 -6.38 -10.93
CA ASN A 165 10.19 -5.03 -10.81
C ASN A 165 9.93 -4.40 -9.43
N GLU A 166 8.85 -4.76 -8.75
CA GLU A 166 8.62 -4.42 -7.33
C GLU A 166 9.56 -5.22 -6.42
N ALA A 167 9.59 -6.54 -6.61
CA ALA A 167 10.25 -7.47 -5.69
C ALA A 167 11.77 -7.36 -5.70
N ALA A 168 12.40 -7.21 -6.87
CA ALA A 168 13.86 -7.17 -7.00
C ALA A 168 14.51 -6.06 -6.13
N PRO A 169 14.14 -4.77 -6.25
CA PRO A 169 14.74 -3.72 -5.41
C PRO A 169 14.39 -3.88 -3.93
N CYS A 170 13.18 -4.36 -3.59
CA CYS A 170 12.79 -4.66 -2.22
C CYS A 170 13.67 -5.77 -1.61
N MET A 171 13.96 -6.83 -2.36
CA MET A 171 14.84 -7.90 -1.91
C MET A 171 16.30 -7.43 -1.77
N ILE A 172 16.83 -6.60 -2.70
CA ILE A 172 18.17 -6.00 -2.53
C ILE A 172 18.26 -5.20 -1.24
N THR A 173 17.24 -4.38 -0.96
CA THR A 173 17.18 -3.59 0.28
C THR A 173 17.18 -4.51 1.50
N ALA A 174 16.41 -5.60 1.47
CA ALA A 174 16.35 -6.56 2.55
C ALA A 174 17.69 -7.32 2.74
N MET A 175 18.39 -7.68 1.67
CA MET A 175 19.73 -8.29 1.73
C MET A 175 20.71 -7.36 2.44
N LYS A 176 20.72 -6.06 2.09
CA LYS A 176 21.57 -5.05 2.74
C LYS A 176 21.24 -4.89 4.23
N GLN A 177 19.94 -4.80 4.57
CA GLN A 177 19.48 -4.68 5.96
C GLN A 177 19.81 -5.91 6.83
N HIS A 178 20.03 -7.06 6.19
CA HIS A 178 20.41 -8.31 6.84
C HIS A 178 21.89 -8.66 6.62
N GLU A 179 22.71 -7.67 6.31
CA GLU A 179 24.18 -7.78 6.30
C GLU A 179 24.70 -8.90 5.41
N TRP A 180 24.03 -9.12 4.27
CA TRP A 180 24.57 -10.01 3.26
C TRP A 180 25.93 -9.50 2.77
N PRO A 181 26.88 -10.40 2.48
CA PRO A 181 28.16 -10.04 1.88
C PRO A 181 27.98 -9.14 0.65
N GLU A 182 28.75 -8.05 0.57
CA GLU A 182 28.61 -7.01 -0.45
C GLU A 182 28.74 -7.56 -1.88
N ASP A 183 29.65 -8.51 -2.09
CA ASP A 183 29.84 -9.23 -3.35
C ASP A 183 28.56 -9.97 -3.79
N ARG A 184 27.81 -10.57 -2.86
CA ARG A 184 26.54 -11.25 -3.14
C ARG A 184 25.43 -10.27 -3.46
N VAL A 185 25.40 -9.13 -2.76
CA VAL A 185 24.43 -8.06 -3.03
C VAL A 185 24.67 -7.49 -4.43
N ASP A 186 25.91 -7.13 -4.75
CA ASP A 186 26.32 -6.60 -6.05
C ASP A 186 26.06 -7.60 -7.19
N MET A 187 26.30 -8.88 -6.95
CA MET A 187 25.98 -9.94 -7.91
C MET A 187 24.48 -9.96 -8.25
N HIS A 188 23.60 -9.88 -7.25
CA HIS A 188 22.14 -9.83 -7.48
C HIS A 188 21.71 -8.53 -8.16
N ILE A 189 22.32 -7.38 -7.81
CA ILE A 189 22.06 -6.10 -8.48
C ILE A 189 22.39 -6.21 -9.97
N LYS A 190 23.59 -6.71 -10.31
CA LYS A 190 24.02 -6.89 -11.70
C LYS A 190 23.09 -7.85 -12.44
N PHE A 191 22.78 -8.99 -11.84
CA PHE A 191 21.92 -10.01 -12.42
C PHE A 191 20.53 -9.47 -12.78
N TRP A 192 19.83 -8.87 -11.82
CA TRP A 192 18.48 -8.35 -12.05
C TRP A 192 18.46 -7.13 -12.96
N THR A 193 19.47 -6.25 -12.87
CA THR A 193 19.61 -5.12 -13.80
C THR A 193 19.80 -5.62 -15.23
N ALA A 194 20.63 -6.65 -15.44
CA ALA A 194 20.84 -7.23 -16.76
C ALA A 194 19.55 -7.85 -17.33
N LEU A 195 18.75 -8.53 -16.50
CA LEU A 195 17.45 -9.08 -16.91
C LEU A 195 16.44 -7.99 -17.28
N GLN A 196 16.34 -6.93 -16.48
CA GLN A 196 15.42 -5.81 -16.72
C GLN A 196 15.76 -5.03 -17.99
N ASN A 197 17.04 -4.99 -18.37
CA ASN A 197 17.51 -4.32 -19.59
C ASN A 197 17.73 -5.28 -20.76
N HIS A 198 17.41 -6.57 -20.61
CA HIS A 198 17.62 -7.54 -21.66
C HIS A 198 16.69 -7.26 -22.85
N ARG A 199 17.19 -7.40 -24.08
CA ARG A 199 16.41 -7.12 -25.30
C ARG A 199 15.04 -7.82 -25.34
N TRP A 200 14.94 -9.05 -24.83
CA TRP A 200 13.69 -9.83 -24.80
C TRP A 200 12.63 -9.23 -23.86
N ARG A 201 13.03 -8.45 -22.84
CA ARG A 201 12.11 -7.74 -21.96
C ARG A 201 11.22 -6.77 -22.74
N HIS A 202 11.76 -6.18 -23.80
CA HIS A 202 11.11 -5.12 -24.57
C HIS A 202 10.53 -5.61 -25.90
N THR A 203 10.58 -6.92 -26.18
CA THR A 203 9.90 -7.51 -27.35
C THR A 203 8.42 -7.76 -27.07
N PHE A 204 7.58 -7.76 -28.09
CA PHE A 204 6.15 -8.14 -27.98
C PHE A 204 5.93 -9.64 -27.76
N ASP A 205 6.98 -10.44 -27.87
CA ASP A 205 6.96 -11.90 -27.72
C ASP A 205 6.90 -12.29 -26.24
N THR A 206 5.72 -12.69 -25.77
CA THR A 206 5.45 -13.03 -24.37
C THR A 206 6.22 -14.28 -23.91
N LEU A 207 6.52 -15.21 -24.82
CA LEU A 207 7.33 -16.40 -24.53
C LEU A 207 8.75 -15.99 -24.15
N LYS A 208 9.36 -15.07 -24.92
CA LYS A 208 10.70 -14.54 -24.60
C LYS A 208 10.73 -13.78 -23.28
N GLN A 209 9.68 -13.02 -22.99
CA GLN A 209 9.54 -12.34 -21.70
C GLN A 209 9.41 -13.33 -20.53
N ARG A 210 8.61 -14.39 -20.68
CA ARG A 210 8.47 -15.46 -19.68
C ARG A 210 9.77 -16.23 -19.47
N ALA A 211 10.49 -16.53 -20.55
CA ALA A 211 11.77 -17.24 -20.51
C ALA A 211 12.80 -16.56 -19.61
N LEU A 212 12.84 -15.23 -19.58
CA LEU A 212 13.73 -14.49 -18.69
C LEU A 212 13.39 -14.69 -17.20
N LEU A 213 12.11 -14.68 -16.82
CA LEU A 213 11.68 -14.92 -15.44
C LEU A 213 11.88 -16.39 -15.03
N PHE A 214 11.65 -17.31 -15.97
CA PHE A 214 11.94 -18.72 -15.75
C PHE A 214 13.44 -18.97 -15.55
N TYR A 215 14.29 -18.45 -16.44
CA TYR A 215 15.74 -18.46 -16.30
C TYR A 215 16.18 -17.87 -14.95
N GLN A 216 15.64 -16.70 -14.59
CA GLN A 216 15.87 -16.05 -13.31
C GLN A 216 15.57 -16.96 -12.12
N SER A 217 14.44 -17.65 -12.14
CA SER A 217 14.03 -18.54 -11.06
C SER A 217 14.97 -19.74 -10.93
N GLN A 218 15.37 -20.35 -12.05
CA GLN A 218 16.31 -21.47 -12.07
C GLN A 218 17.68 -21.06 -11.53
N GLN A 219 18.25 -19.97 -12.04
CA GLN A 219 19.59 -19.52 -11.64
C GLN A 219 19.64 -19.17 -10.15
N ARG A 220 18.63 -18.45 -9.63
CA ARG A 220 18.55 -18.15 -8.20
C ARG A 220 18.46 -19.42 -7.36
N ARG A 221 17.57 -20.36 -7.70
CA ARG A 221 17.42 -21.61 -6.95
C ARG A 221 18.73 -22.40 -6.92
N LEU A 222 19.37 -22.58 -8.06
CA LEU A 222 20.61 -23.34 -8.14
C LEU A 222 21.78 -22.61 -7.42
N TRP A 223 21.84 -21.28 -7.52
CA TRP A 223 22.81 -20.48 -6.77
C TRP A 223 22.63 -20.68 -5.27
N HIS A 224 21.42 -20.58 -4.72
CA HIS A 224 21.18 -20.78 -3.29
C HIS A 224 21.49 -22.22 -2.82
N LEU A 225 21.36 -23.24 -3.68
CA LEU A 225 21.73 -24.62 -3.36
C LEU A 225 23.26 -24.83 -3.30
N THR A 226 24.02 -24.00 -4.03
CA THR A 226 25.48 -24.14 -4.16
C THR A 226 26.27 -23.05 -3.43
N ALA A 227 25.58 -22.00 -2.97
CA ALA A 227 26.16 -20.86 -2.28
C ALA A 227 26.88 -21.31 -1.00
N GLY A 228 28.19 -21.01 -0.91
CA GLY A 228 29.04 -21.42 0.20
C GLY A 228 29.70 -22.80 0.04
N GLY A 229 29.37 -23.54 -1.02
CA GLY A 229 30.07 -24.75 -1.42
C GLY A 229 31.18 -24.49 -2.47
N PRO A 230 32.03 -25.48 -2.77
CA PRO A 230 33.10 -25.37 -3.76
C PRO A 230 32.59 -25.17 -5.20
N PHE A 231 31.29 -25.33 -5.42
CA PHE A 231 30.62 -25.19 -6.72
C PHE A 231 29.81 -23.90 -6.86
N GLY A 232 29.87 -22.99 -5.87
CA GLY A 232 29.19 -21.69 -5.98
C GLY A 232 29.78 -20.87 -7.13
N TRP A 233 28.92 -20.30 -7.97
CA TRP A 233 29.32 -19.42 -9.07
C TRP A 233 28.61 -18.06 -9.00
N SER A 234 29.08 -17.11 -9.80
CA SER A 234 28.44 -15.81 -9.92
C SER A 234 27.31 -15.86 -10.95
N ILE A 235 26.11 -15.45 -10.56
CA ILE A 235 24.98 -15.25 -11.48
C ILE A 235 24.92 -13.83 -12.06
N ALA A 236 25.93 -12.98 -11.84
CA ALA A 236 25.91 -11.58 -12.26
C ALA A 236 25.79 -11.42 -13.79
N GLU A 237 26.36 -12.35 -14.55
CA GLU A 237 26.35 -12.36 -16.01
C GLU A 237 25.29 -13.32 -16.54
N LEU A 238 24.49 -12.86 -17.50
CA LEU A 238 23.44 -13.68 -18.10
C LEU A 238 24.06 -14.68 -19.08
N ASN A 239 23.77 -15.95 -18.88
CA ASN A 239 24.13 -17.00 -19.82
C ASN A 239 23.06 -17.08 -20.93
N GLN A 240 23.44 -16.70 -22.15
CA GLN A 240 22.52 -16.66 -23.30
C GLN A 240 22.05 -18.04 -23.74
N ASP A 241 22.89 -19.07 -23.62
CA ASP A 241 22.55 -20.44 -23.99
C ASP A 241 21.47 -20.98 -23.03
N LEU A 242 21.64 -20.76 -21.72
CA LEU A 242 20.63 -21.12 -20.72
C LEU A 242 19.32 -20.33 -20.86
N ILE A 243 19.39 -19.08 -21.33
CA ILE A 243 18.18 -18.30 -21.65
C ILE A 243 17.44 -18.88 -22.87
N LEU A 244 18.17 -19.38 -23.87
CA LEU A 244 17.58 -20.07 -25.01
C LEU A 244 16.99 -21.42 -24.59
N GLU A 245 17.68 -22.20 -23.76
CA GLU A 245 17.16 -23.45 -23.19
C GLU A 245 15.86 -23.20 -22.39
N ALA A 246 15.84 -22.18 -21.53
CA ALA A 246 14.65 -21.77 -20.80
C ALA A 246 13.48 -21.42 -21.73
N ARG A 247 13.74 -20.80 -22.88
CA ARG A 247 12.71 -20.51 -23.88
C ARG A 247 12.17 -21.79 -24.52
N GLU A 248 13.05 -22.71 -24.91
CA GLU A 248 12.65 -23.98 -25.52
C GLU A 248 11.87 -24.87 -24.53
N GLU A 249 12.26 -24.87 -23.25
CA GLU A 249 11.53 -25.59 -22.20
C GLU A 249 10.08 -25.09 -22.08
N ILE A 250 9.88 -23.78 -21.95
CA ILE A 250 8.52 -23.21 -21.91
C ILE A 250 7.75 -23.46 -23.21
N PHE A 251 8.41 -23.38 -24.36
CA PHE A 251 7.78 -23.65 -25.64
C PHE A 251 7.26 -25.09 -25.73
N ASN A 252 8.08 -26.05 -25.31
CA ASN A 252 7.71 -27.47 -25.29
C ASN A 252 6.57 -27.73 -24.31
N GLU A 253 6.59 -27.12 -23.12
CA GLU A 253 5.50 -27.21 -22.14
C GLU A 253 4.18 -26.66 -22.70
N ASP A 254 4.20 -25.46 -23.29
CA ASP A 254 3.03 -24.83 -23.89
C ASP A 254 2.49 -25.69 -25.07
N HIS A 255 3.40 -26.28 -25.86
CA HIS A 255 3.06 -27.16 -26.98
C HIS A 255 2.38 -28.46 -26.49
N ASP A 256 2.95 -29.12 -25.49
CA ASP A 256 2.42 -30.35 -24.92
C ASP A 256 1.04 -30.12 -24.27
N LEU A 257 0.86 -28.98 -23.60
CA LEU A 257 -0.44 -28.57 -23.05
C LEU A 257 -1.47 -28.37 -24.16
N ALA A 258 -1.11 -27.70 -25.25
CA ALA A 258 -2.00 -27.51 -26.40
C ALA A 258 -2.40 -28.85 -27.04
N LEU A 259 -1.46 -29.78 -27.20
CA LEU A 259 -1.73 -31.13 -27.70
C LEU A 259 -2.66 -31.91 -26.76
N ALA A 260 -2.47 -31.80 -25.44
CA ALA A 260 -3.33 -32.46 -24.47
C ALA A 260 -4.77 -31.95 -24.53
N VAL A 261 -4.96 -30.63 -24.64
CA VAL A 261 -6.30 -30.00 -24.79
C VAL A 261 -6.98 -30.47 -26.08
N LEU A 262 -6.26 -30.50 -27.21
CA LEU A 262 -6.80 -30.98 -28.48
C LEU A 262 -7.25 -32.44 -28.42
N ARG A 263 -6.44 -33.31 -27.78
CA ARG A 263 -6.80 -34.72 -27.56
C ARG A 263 -8.07 -34.86 -26.71
N GLN A 264 -8.21 -34.05 -25.67
CA GLN A 264 -9.38 -34.06 -24.80
C GLN A 264 -10.64 -33.63 -25.56
N VAL A 265 -10.58 -32.56 -26.35
CA VAL A 265 -11.71 -32.10 -27.19
C VAL A 265 -12.11 -33.17 -28.21
N HIS A 266 -11.15 -33.82 -28.85
CA HIS A 266 -11.42 -34.92 -29.78
C HIS A 266 -12.10 -36.11 -29.07
N SER A 267 -11.65 -36.46 -27.86
CA SER A 267 -12.28 -37.49 -27.04
C SER A 267 -13.73 -37.15 -26.67
N PHE A 268 -14.01 -35.90 -26.25
CA PHE A 268 -15.37 -35.45 -25.94
C PHE A 268 -16.30 -35.47 -27.16
N ARG A 269 -15.83 -35.00 -28.32
CA ARG A 269 -16.60 -35.05 -29.57
C ARG A 269 -16.90 -36.49 -30.00
N SER A 270 -15.94 -37.41 -29.86
CA SER A 270 -16.15 -38.82 -30.18
C SER A 270 -17.13 -39.51 -29.23
N LEU A 271 -17.29 -39.05 -27.99
CA LEU A 271 -18.26 -39.58 -27.04
C LEU A 271 -19.69 -39.11 -27.37
N LEU A 272 -19.85 -37.83 -27.72
CA LEU A 272 -21.14 -37.27 -28.14
C LEU A 272 -21.65 -37.89 -29.45
N ALA A 273 -20.76 -38.16 -30.41
CA ALA A 273 -21.12 -38.81 -31.67
C ALA A 273 -21.49 -40.31 -31.55
N LYS A 274 -21.31 -40.93 -30.38
CA LYS A 274 -21.70 -42.32 -30.09
C LYS A 274 -22.98 -42.42 -29.24
N SER A 275 -23.53 -41.29 -28.79
CA SER A 275 -24.77 -41.23 -28.00
C SER A 275 -26.00 -40.86 -28.83
N ASP A 276 -25.83 -40.58 -30.12
CA ASP A 276 -26.88 -40.43 -31.13
C ASP A 276 -26.97 -41.70 -32.00
#